data_AF-A0AA40H2I7-F1
#
_entry.id   AF-A0AA40H2I7-F1
#
_cell.length_a   1.000
_cell.length_b   1.000
_cell.length_c   1.000
_cell.angle_alpha   90.00
_cell.angle_beta   90.00
_cell.angle_gamma   90.00
#
_symmetry.space_group_name_H-M   'P 1'
#
loop_
_entity.id
_entity.type
_entity.pdbx_description
1 polymer ?
#
loop_
_entity_poly.entity_id
_entity_poly.type
_entity_poly.pdbx_seq_one_letter_code
_entity_poly.pdbx_strand_id
1 'polypeptide(L)'
;MEASQPYSGVPPPPGAMGPALRLSPGDVVEVTVAEAEQLWWQGRNVANGDLGWFPCAAVRPFICDRHPIIPRYAGPMERGEAEQLLMSRSDGAFLVRQRVKDAGEFAISIKYRGEVKHIKVMTAEGLYRLTEKKAFKGLVV
;
A
#
# COMPACT_ATOMS: atom_id res chain seq x y z
N MET A 1 -8.90 -3.34 -3.24
CA MET A 1 -9.56 -2.02 -3.35
C MET A 1 -10.73 -1.98 -2.38
N GLU A 2 -11.18 -0.79 -1.99
CA GLU A 2 -12.39 -0.61 -1.16
C GLU A 2 -13.47 0.06 -2.00
N ALA A 3 -14.71 -0.39 -1.91
CA ALA A 3 -15.84 0.34 -2.44
C ALA A 3 -16.03 1.66 -1.66
N SER A 4 -15.88 2.79 -2.34
CA SER A 4 -16.15 4.12 -1.80
C SER A 4 -17.57 4.59 -2.11
N GLN A 5 -18.18 4.03 -3.16
CA GLN A 5 -19.53 4.38 -3.59
C GLN A 5 -20.37 3.10 -3.76
N PRO A 6 -21.69 3.17 -3.50
CA PRO A 6 -22.58 2.06 -3.79
C PRO A 6 -22.71 1.85 -5.29
N TYR A 7 -22.80 0.59 -5.72
CA TYR A 7 -23.13 0.23 -7.09
C TYR A 7 -24.07 -0.96 -7.11
N SER A 8 -25.28 -0.76 -7.62
CA SER A 8 -26.36 -1.75 -7.59
C SER A 8 -26.45 -2.61 -8.86
N GLY A 9 -25.50 -2.47 -9.78
CA GLY A 9 -25.56 -3.06 -11.13
C GLY A 9 -26.09 -2.11 -12.22
N VAL A 10 -26.26 -0.82 -11.91
CA VAL A 10 -26.76 0.20 -12.84
C VAL A 10 -25.79 1.38 -12.93
N PRO A 11 -25.36 1.82 -14.13
CA PRO A 11 -25.63 1.18 -15.43
C PRO A 11 -25.03 -0.24 -15.48
N PRO A 12 -25.52 -1.14 -16.36
CA PRO A 12 -24.91 -2.44 -16.52
C PRO A 12 -23.50 -2.30 -17.14
N PRO A 13 -22.59 -3.27 -16.90
CA PRO A 13 -21.31 -3.33 -17.58
C PRO A 13 -21.51 -3.31 -19.11
N PRO A 14 -20.66 -2.59 -19.89
CA PRO A 14 -20.67 -2.61 -21.34
C PRO A 14 -20.62 -4.04 -21.90
N GLY A 15 -21.17 -4.23 -23.10
CA GLY A 15 -21.49 -5.54 -23.69
C GLY A 15 -20.47 -6.66 -23.49
N ALA A 16 -20.98 -7.89 -23.34
CA ALA A 16 -20.24 -9.17 -23.20
C ALA A 16 -19.22 -9.27 -22.05
N MET A 17 -18.99 -8.23 -21.24
CA MET A 17 -18.05 -8.26 -20.13
C MET A 17 -18.47 -9.30 -19.07
N GLY A 18 -19.77 -9.37 -18.77
CA GLY A 18 -20.33 -10.37 -17.84
C GLY A 18 -21.26 -9.74 -16.79
N PRO A 19 -21.52 -10.43 -15.66
CA PRO A 19 -22.42 -9.95 -14.63
C PRO A 19 -21.85 -8.73 -13.90
N ALA A 20 -22.74 -7.85 -13.43
CA ALA A 20 -22.37 -6.73 -12.58
C ALA A 20 -22.05 -7.20 -11.16
N LEU A 21 -20.94 -6.72 -10.58
CA LEU A 21 -20.63 -6.92 -9.17
C LEU A 21 -21.32 -5.82 -8.36
N ARG A 22 -22.23 -6.19 -7.45
CA ARG A 22 -22.86 -5.23 -6.55
C ARG A 22 -21.88 -4.83 -5.45
N LEU A 23 -21.80 -3.53 -5.17
CA LEU A 23 -20.92 -2.96 -4.16
C LEU A 23 -21.71 -2.12 -3.16
N SER A 24 -21.39 -2.29 -1.88
CA SER A 24 -21.77 -1.40 -0.79
C SER A 24 -20.54 -0.65 -0.30
N PRO A 25 -20.64 0.61 0.14
CA PRO A 25 -19.52 1.33 0.73
C PRO A 25 -18.86 0.53 1.86
N GLY A 26 -17.53 0.39 1.80
CA GLY A 26 -16.74 -0.43 2.73
C GLY A 26 -16.48 -1.86 2.27
N ASP A 27 -17.12 -2.34 1.19
CA ASP A 27 -16.81 -3.65 0.63
C ASP A 27 -15.35 -3.69 0.15
N VAL A 28 -14.65 -4.77 0.50
CA VAL A 28 -13.29 -5.01 0.02
C VAL A 28 -13.36 -5.85 -1.24
N VAL A 29 -12.77 -5.32 -2.32
CA VAL A 29 -12.78 -5.94 -3.64
C VAL A 29 -11.35 -6.27 -4.06
N GLU A 30 -11.11 -7.54 -4.35
CA GLU A 30 -9.90 -8.00 -5.03
C GLU A 30 -10.07 -7.77 -6.54
N VAL A 31 -9.26 -6.88 -7.12
CA VAL A 31 -9.35 -6.54 -8.54
C VAL A 31 -8.59 -7.59 -9.35
N THR A 32 -9.28 -8.26 -10.26
CA THR A 32 -8.73 -9.34 -11.10
C THR A 32 -8.42 -8.86 -12.51
N VAL A 33 -9.18 -7.89 -13.03
CA VAL A 33 -8.96 -7.26 -14.34
C VAL A 33 -9.11 -5.76 -14.19
N ALA A 34 -8.04 -5.02 -14.49
CA ALA A 34 -8.03 -3.57 -14.54
C ALA A 34 -7.04 -3.08 -15.60
N GLU A 35 -7.58 -2.42 -16.62
CA GLU A 35 -6.81 -1.67 -17.61
C GLU A 35 -6.96 -0.17 -17.33
N ALA A 36 -5.89 0.61 -17.54
CA ALA A 36 -5.85 2.01 -17.10
C ALA A 36 -6.80 2.91 -17.90
N GLU A 37 -7.07 2.53 -19.15
CA GLU A 37 -7.96 3.24 -20.07
C GLU A 37 -9.42 2.79 -19.94
N GLN A 38 -9.69 1.70 -19.21
CA GLN A 38 -11.03 1.17 -19.02
C GLN A 38 -11.71 1.75 -17.78
N LEU A 39 -12.96 2.17 -17.95
CA LEU A 39 -13.81 2.66 -16.85
C LEU A 39 -14.47 1.54 -16.03
N TRP A 40 -14.32 0.29 -16.47
CA TRP A 40 -14.94 -0.89 -15.87
C TRP A 40 -13.87 -1.89 -15.51
N TRP A 41 -13.85 -2.29 -14.25
CA TRP A 41 -12.92 -3.29 -13.74
C TRP A 41 -13.69 -4.53 -13.29
N GLN A 42 -13.01 -5.67 -13.36
CA GLN A 42 -13.51 -6.91 -12.80
C GLN A 42 -12.85 -7.15 -11.44
N GLY A 43 -13.64 -7.65 -10.51
CA GLY A 43 -13.10 -8.09 -9.23
C GLY A 43 -14.01 -9.05 -8.52
N ARG A 44 -13.54 -9.45 -7.34
CA ARG A 44 -14.23 -10.32 -6.42
C ARG A 44 -14.46 -9.58 -5.11
N ASN A 45 -15.70 -9.52 -4.64
CA ASN A 45 -15.99 -9.05 -3.29
C ASN A 45 -15.50 -10.11 -2.29
N VAL A 46 -14.64 -9.70 -1.36
CA VAL A 46 -13.96 -10.59 -0.41
C VAL A 46 -14.92 -11.11 0.67
N ALA A 47 -15.97 -10.35 1.02
CA ALA A 47 -16.90 -10.71 2.08
C ALA A 47 -17.88 -11.81 1.67
N ASN A 48 -18.41 -11.73 0.45
CA ASN A 48 -19.42 -12.67 -0.04
C ASN A 48 -18.92 -13.60 -1.16
N GLY A 49 -17.74 -13.33 -1.73
CA GLY A 49 -17.11 -14.12 -2.79
C GLY A 49 -17.62 -13.83 -4.21
N ASP A 50 -18.57 -12.90 -4.37
CA ASP A 50 -19.18 -12.57 -5.66
C ASP A 50 -18.16 -11.99 -6.63
N LEU A 51 -18.24 -12.41 -7.89
CA LEU A 51 -17.36 -11.94 -8.97
C LEU A 51 -18.19 -11.24 -10.05
N GLY A 52 -17.68 -10.11 -10.53
CA GLY A 52 -18.31 -9.38 -11.61
C GLY A 52 -17.63 -8.06 -11.91
N TRP A 53 -18.29 -7.25 -12.73
CA TRP A 53 -17.79 -5.97 -13.21
C TRP A 53 -18.42 -4.79 -12.49
N PHE A 54 -17.62 -3.77 -12.24
CA PHE A 54 -18.06 -2.53 -11.59
C PHE A 54 -17.29 -1.32 -12.17
N PRO A 55 -17.85 -0.10 -12.07
CA PRO A 55 -17.13 1.10 -12.49
C PRO A 55 -15.88 1.32 -11.63
N CYS A 56 -14.72 1.60 -12.23
CA CYS A 56 -13.48 1.82 -11.49
C CYS A 56 -13.59 2.98 -10.47
N ALA A 57 -14.42 3.99 -10.77
CA ALA A 57 -14.71 5.12 -9.89
C ALA A 57 -15.47 4.73 -8.60
N ALA A 58 -16.10 3.55 -8.56
CA ALA A 58 -16.82 3.06 -7.38
C ALA A 58 -15.87 2.53 -6.29
N VAL A 59 -14.60 2.34 -6.62
CA VAL A 59 -13.59 1.87 -5.68
C VAL A 59 -12.46 2.87 -5.53
N ARG A 60 -11.83 2.85 -4.36
CA ARG A 60 -10.58 3.56 -4.06
C ARG A 60 -9.51 2.53 -3.68
N PRO A 61 -8.22 2.90 -3.76
CA PRO A 61 -7.18 2.14 -3.07
C PRO A 61 -7.63 1.86 -1.63
N PHE A 62 -7.64 0.59 -1.24
CA PHE A 62 -7.86 0.23 0.15
C PHE A 62 -6.62 0.67 0.90
N ILE A 63 -6.67 1.89 1.44
CA ILE A 63 -5.65 2.40 2.33
C ILE A 63 -6.08 1.85 3.69
N CYS A 64 -5.25 1.03 4.35
CA CYS A 64 -5.48 0.65 5.75
C CYS A 64 -5.51 1.92 6.61
N ASP A 65 -6.66 2.57 6.68
CA ASP A 65 -6.93 3.88 7.26
C ASP A 65 -7.13 3.81 8.78
N ARG A 66 -6.91 2.64 9.39
CA ARG A 66 -6.86 2.54 10.85
C ARG A 66 -5.65 3.21 11.51
N HIS A 67 -4.78 3.87 10.74
CA HIS A 67 -3.50 4.29 11.27
C HIS A 67 -2.91 5.44 10.43
N PRO A 68 -2.66 6.63 11.02
CA PRO A 68 -2.23 7.82 10.27
C PRO A 68 -1.03 7.47 9.43
N ILE A 69 -1.09 7.79 8.13
CA ILE A 69 -0.07 7.48 7.13
C ILE A 69 1.29 7.83 7.75
N ILE A 70 2.05 6.83 8.17
CA ILE A 70 3.44 7.08 8.55
C ILE A 70 4.09 7.51 7.24
N PRO A 71 4.60 8.76 7.15
CA PRO A 71 5.24 9.19 5.93
C PRO A 71 6.36 8.20 5.62
N ARG A 72 6.42 7.73 4.36
CA ARG A 72 7.45 6.77 3.92
C ARG A 72 8.85 7.24 4.27
N TYR A 73 9.05 8.55 4.37
CA TYR A 73 10.20 9.18 5.00
C TYR A 73 9.78 9.92 6.28
N ALA A 74 10.26 9.44 7.42
CA ALA A 74 9.93 9.97 8.75
C ALA A 74 10.91 11.06 9.24
N GLY A 75 11.93 11.40 8.44
CA GLY A 75 12.95 12.36 8.85
C GLY A 75 13.90 11.82 9.93
N PRO A 76 14.51 12.72 10.75
CA PRO A 76 15.33 12.33 11.89
C PRO A 76 14.48 11.57 12.92
N MET A 77 14.76 10.28 13.11
CA MET A 77 13.99 9.43 14.02
C MET A 77 14.85 8.31 14.59
N GLU A 78 14.75 8.10 15.90
CA GLU A 78 15.48 7.06 16.58
C GLU A 78 14.88 5.66 16.36
N ARG A 79 15.67 4.63 16.67
CA ARG A 79 15.25 3.24 16.51
C ARG A 79 14.02 2.92 17.37
N GLY A 80 14.01 3.36 18.62
CA GLY A 80 12.93 3.08 19.57
C GLY A 80 11.62 3.75 19.16
N GLU A 81 11.68 4.98 18.67
CA GLU A 81 10.50 5.69 18.15
C GLU A 81 9.88 4.95 16.96
N ALA A 82 10.71 4.48 16.03
CA ALA A 82 10.26 3.68 14.89
C ALA A 82 9.63 2.34 15.32
N GLU A 83 10.19 1.68 16.34
CA GLU A 83 9.61 0.45 16.89
C GLU A 83 8.23 0.71 17.50
N GLN A 84 8.10 1.75 18.33
CA GLN A 84 6.82 2.11 18.95
C GLN A 84 5.75 2.47 17.90
N LEU A 85 6.13 3.24 16.88
CA LEU A 85 5.24 3.64 15.78
C LEU A 85 4.77 2.46 14.95
N LEU A 86 5.66 1.49 14.67
CA LEU A 86 5.36 0.33 13.83
C LEU A 86 4.68 -0.80 14.61
N MET A 87 4.92 -0.93 15.91
CA MET A 87 4.35 -2.01 16.74
C MET A 87 2.81 -2.01 16.74
N SER A 88 2.17 -0.85 16.74
CA SER A 88 0.71 -0.75 16.67
C SER A 88 0.14 -0.99 15.27
N ARG A 89 0.98 -1.13 14.23
CA ARG A 89 0.58 -1.22 12.82
C ARG A 89 0.40 -2.65 12.35
N SER A 90 -0.17 -2.81 11.16
CA SER A 90 -0.21 -4.11 10.47
C SER A 90 1.18 -4.52 9.99
N ASP A 91 1.37 -5.82 9.79
CA ASP A 91 2.54 -6.32 9.06
C ASP A 91 2.62 -5.69 7.66
N GLY A 92 3.83 -5.42 7.19
CA GLY A 92 4.12 -4.71 5.94
C GLY A 92 4.26 -3.19 6.09
N ALA A 93 3.86 -2.61 7.23
CA ALA A 93 4.09 -1.19 7.52
C ALA A 93 5.60 -0.90 7.60
N PHE A 94 6.05 0.17 6.94
CA PHE A 94 7.45 0.57 6.94
C PHE A 94 7.63 2.09 6.94
N LEU A 95 8.81 2.53 7.37
CA LEU A 95 9.27 3.92 7.28
C LEU A 95 10.78 3.96 7.06
N VAL A 96 11.24 5.02 6.39
CA VAL A 96 12.65 5.36 6.26
C VAL A 96 12.96 6.45 7.26
N ARG A 97 13.99 6.26 8.09
CA ARG A 97 14.44 7.21 9.10
C ARG A 97 15.89 7.60 8.88
N GLN A 98 16.22 8.86 9.17
CA GLN A 98 17.59 9.35 9.24
C GLN A 98 18.10 9.19 10.67
N ARG A 99 19.29 8.62 10.85
CA ARG A 99 19.92 8.52 12.16
C ARG A 99 20.33 9.92 12.65
N VAL A 100 19.94 10.25 13.87
CA VAL A 100 20.20 11.57 14.49
C VAL A 100 21.68 11.75 14.85
N LYS A 101 22.37 10.66 15.22
CA LYS A 101 23.79 10.70 15.65
C LYS A 101 24.80 10.70 14.50
N ASP A 102 24.43 10.15 13.35
CA ASP A 102 25.30 10.01 12.18
C ASP A 102 24.61 10.63 10.96
N ALA A 103 24.86 11.93 10.73
CA ALA A 103 24.29 12.66 9.61
C ALA A 103 24.75 12.05 8.28
N GLY A 104 23.89 11.24 7.66
CA GLY A 104 24.17 10.53 6.41
C GLY A 104 23.81 9.04 6.43
N GLU A 105 23.54 8.47 7.61
CA GLU A 105 23.06 7.10 7.72
C GLU A 105 21.53 7.04 7.76
N PHE A 106 20.95 6.31 6.79
CA PHE A 106 19.51 6.02 6.76
C PHE A 106 19.25 4.58 7.23
N ALA A 107 18.05 4.33 7.70
CA ALA A 107 17.57 2.98 8.01
C ALA A 107 16.12 2.82 7.58
N ILE A 108 15.78 1.63 7.09
CA ILE A 108 14.40 1.24 6.83
C ILE A 108 13.92 0.40 8.01
N SER A 109 12.84 0.83 8.65
CA SER A 109 12.19 0.09 9.73
C SER A 109 10.89 -0.50 9.17
N ILE A 110 10.67 -1.81 9.31
CA ILE A 110 9.50 -2.52 8.76
C ILE A 110 8.95 -3.51 9.77
N LYS A 111 7.62 -3.53 9.95
CA LYS A 111 6.95 -4.58 10.71
C LYS A 111 6.71 -5.81 9.83
N TYR A 112 7.18 -6.97 10.28
CA TYR A 112 7.00 -8.24 9.58
C TYR A 112 6.84 -9.37 10.59
N ARG A 113 5.74 -10.13 10.50
CA ARG A 113 5.39 -11.23 11.39
C ARG A 113 5.36 -10.81 12.86
N GLY A 114 4.79 -9.65 13.14
CA GLY A 114 4.71 -9.11 14.51
C GLY A 114 5.99 -8.46 15.04
N GLU A 115 7.12 -8.56 14.33
CA GLU A 115 8.40 -8.00 14.75
C GLU A 115 8.78 -6.78 13.91
N VAL A 116 9.41 -5.78 14.52
CA VAL A 116 9.99 -4.64 13.79
C VAL A 116 11.44 -4.94 13.44
N LYS A 117 11.73 -5.01 12.14
CA LYS A 117 13.08 -5.21 11.60
C LYS A 117 13.66 -3.90 11.11
N HIS A 118 14.98 -3.76 11.25
CA HIS A 118 15.72 -2.57 10.85
C HIS A 118 16.78 -2.93 9.82
N ILE A 119 16.74 -2.30 8.66
CA ILE A 119 17.69 -2.50 7.57
C ILE A 119 18.54 -1.24 7.46
N LYS A 120 19.86 -1.37 7.59
CA LYS A 120 20.79 -0.26 7.39
C LYS A 120 20.83 0.08 5.91
N VAL A 121 20.68 1.35 5.58
CA VAL A 121 20.94 1.87 4.25
C VAL A 121 22.37 2.40 4.24
N MET A 122 23.18 1.87 3.33
CA MET A 122 24.54 2.33 3.11
C MET A 122 24.54 3.34 1.96
N THR A 123 25.28 4.42 2.13
CA THR A 123 25.52 5.43 1.11
C THR A 123 26.95 5.29 0.61
N ALA A 124 27.12 5.03 -0.68
CA ALA A 124 28.42 4.94 -1.34
C ALA A 124 28.32 5.54 -2.74
N GLU A 125 29.27 6.41 -3.12
CA GLU A 125 29.34 7.02 -4.45
C GLU A 125 28.06 7.76 -4.88
N GLY A 126 27.33 8.36 -3.92
CA GLY A 126 26.07 9.06 -4.19
C GLY A 126 24.87 8.13 -4.44
N LEU A 127 25.02 6.82 -4.19
CA LEU A 127 23.96 5.81 -4.33
C LEU A 127 23.56 5.22 -2.97
N TYR A 128 22.29 4.85 -2.85
CA TYR A 128 21.74 4.15 -1.69
C TYR A 128 21.74 2.65 -1.91
N ARG A 129 22.23 1.88 -0.94
CA ARG A 129 22.36 0.42 -1.01
C ARG A 129 21.76 -0.22 0.23
N LEU A 130 20.91 -1.23 0.05
CA LEU A 130 20.50 -2.13 1.14
C LEU A 130 21.43 -3.34 1.25
N THR A 131 22.09 -3.71 0.15
CA THR A 131 23.11 -4.79 0.07
C THR A 131 24.19 -4.36 -0.92
N GLU A 132 25.40 -4.93 -0.84
CA GLU A 132 26.50 -4.61 -1.77
C GLU A 132 26.13 -4.84 -3.24
N LYS A 133 25.25 -5.82 -3.48
CA LYS A 133 24.84 -6.30 -4.81
C LYS A 133 23.85 -5.39 -5.54
N LYS A 134 23.16 -4.45 -4.86
CA LYS A 134 22.15 -3.57 -5.49
C LYS A 134 22.17 -2.14 -4.94
N ALA A 135 22.20 -1.17 -5.86
CA ALA A 135 22.27 0.26 -5.59
C ALA A 135 21.12 1.02 -6.28
N PHE A 136 20.66 2.10 -5.66
CA PHE A 136 19.51 2.89 -6.08
C PHE A 136 19.84 4.39 -6.05
N LYS A 137 19.27 5.17 -6.98
CA LYS A 137 19.45 6.63 -7.05
C LYS A 137 18.63 7.40 -6.02
N GLY A 138 17.60 6.79 -5.43
CA GLY A 138 16.72 7.43 -4.43
C GLY A 138 16.11 6.41 -3.47
N LEU A 139 15.74 6.88 -2.28
CA LEU A 139 15.08 6.10 -1.22
C LEU A 139 13.55 6.13 -1.30
N VAL A 140 13.01 7.13 -1.99
CA VAL A 140 11.59 7.34 -2.25
C VAL A 140 11.46 7.68 -3.72
N VAL A 141 10.48 7.07 -4.40
CA VAL A 141 10.10 7.37 -5.78
C VAL A 141 8.93 8.34 -5.75
#